data_AF-A0A968QCM5-F1
#
_entry.id   AF-A0A968QCM5-F1
#
_cell.length_a   1.000
_cell.length_b   1.000
_cell.length_c   1.000
_cell.angle_alpha   90.00
_cell.angle_beta   90.00
_cell.angle_gamma   90.00
#
_symmetry.space_group_name_H-M   'P 1'
#
loop_
_entity.id
_entity.type
_entity.pdbx_description
1 polymer ?
#
loop_
_entity_poly.entity_id
_entity_poly.type
_entity_poly.pdbx_seq_one_letter_code
_entity_poly.pdbx_strand_id
1 'polypeptide(L)'
;MAFQLSTTEIDNIMTGDQNWSTDGLGKSGEVNLVGSDFGMRSISRFLIEQPQEYFKAIAAQGLSPKKIDQIKIFNNSILHQEVHTPAIEQAVDHQTGFMEAEDYRGVATLNAYRPLDLDNLDWVINAKVDIAEALEPIKDFSAKYS
;
A
#
# COMPACT_ATOMS: atom_id res chain seq x y z
N MET A 1 26.60 12.99 -7.00
CA MET A 1 25.39 13.55 -7.64
C MET A 1 24.24 13.29 -6.69
N ALA A 2 23.41 14.29 -6.39
CA ALA A 2 22.23 14.13 -5.56
C ALA A 2 21.01 14.11 -6.49
N PHE A 3 20.27 13.01 -6.50
CA PHE A 3 19.01 12.88 -7.24
C PHE A 3 17.90 13.44 -6.34
N GLN A 4 17.24 14.52 -6.75
CA GLN A 4 16.09 15.06 -6.02
C GLN A 4 14.83 14.68 -6.80
N LEU A 5 14.21 13.56 -6.44
CA LEU A 5 12.83 13.26 -6.84
C LEU A 5 11.89 14.11 -6.00
N SER A 6 10.94 14.79 -6.63
CA SER A 6 9.84 15.40 -5.90
C SER A 6 8.96 14.30 -5.31
N THR A 7 8.61 14.40 -4.03
CA THR A 7 7.64 13.48 -3.41
C THR A 7 6.30 13.52 -4.14
N THR A 8 5.92 14.69 -4.69
CA THR A 8 4.70 14.83 -5.51
C THR A 8 4.77 14.05 -6.81
N GLU A 9 5.92 14.01 -7.48
CA GLU A 9 6.06 13.25 -8.73
C GLU A 9 6.01 11.75 -8.46
N ILE A 10 6.67 11.30 -7.38
CA ILE A 10 6.58 9.91 -6.92
C ILE A 10 5.12 9.57 -6.60
N ASP A 11 4.44 10.39 -5.80
CA ASP A 11 3.03 10.16 -5.43
C ASP A 11 2.12 10.07 -6.65
N ASN A 12 2.24 10.99 -7.60
CA ASN A 12 1.42 10.98 -8.81
C ASN A 12 1.62 9.69 -9.62
N ILE A 13 2.87 9.23 -9.77
CA ILE A 13 3.16 7.95 -10.45
C ILE A 13 2.58 6.76 -9.67
N MET A 14 2.79 6.73 -8.35
CA MET A 14 2.34 5.61 -7.51
C MET A 14 0.82 5.54 -7.34
N THR A 15 0.14 6.68 -7.47
CA THR A 15 -1.32 6.79 -7.33
C THR A 15 -2.05 6.78 -8.68
N GLY A 16 -1.32 6.79 -9.80
CA GLY A 16 -1.92 6.94 -11.13
C GLY A 16 -2.69 8.26 -11.28
N ASP A 17 -2.20 9.34 -10.66
CA ASP A 17 -2.96 10.59 -10.46
C ASP A 17 -4.35 10.35 -9.84
N GLN A 18 -4.43 9.41 -8.90
CA GLN A 18 -5.65 8.95 -8.22
C GLN A 18 -6.64 8.18 -9.12
N ASN A 19 -6.17 7.65 -10.24
CA ASN A 19 -7.00 6.93 -11.22
C ASN A 19 -6.89 5.39 -11.09
N TRP A 20 -6.61 4.86 -9.90
CA TRP A 20 -6.38 3.43 -9.62
C TRP A 20 -7.36 2.49 -10.35
N SER A 21 -8.66 2.79 -10.30
CA SER A 21 -9.69 1.96 -10.93
C SER A 21 -9.53 1.88 -12.45
N THR A 22 -9.30 3.02 -13.13
CA THR A 22 -9.10 3.02 -14.59
C THR A 22 -7.74 2.46 -15.00
N ASP A 23 -6.76 2.53 -14.10
CA ASP A 23 -5.42 1.97 -14.29
C ASP A 23 -5.37 0.45 -14.04
N GLY A 24 -6.52 -0.17 -13.76
CA GLY A 24 -6.65 -1.62 -13.63
C GLY A 24 -6.37 -2.16 -12.23
N LEU A 25 -6.30 -1.29 -11.21
CA LEU A 25 -6.16 -1.68 -9.81
C LEU A 25 -7.53 -1.90 -9.13
N GLY A 26 -8.62 -1.84 -9.88
CA GLY A 26 -9.95 -2.21 -9.38
C GLY A 26 -10.41 -1.36 -8.19
N LYS A 27 -11.16 -1.96 -7.26
CA LYS A 27 -11.79 -1.28 -6.11
C LYS A 27 -10.86 -1.18 -4.90
N SER A 28 -9.90 -2.09 -4.76
CA SER A 28 -9.05 -2.23 -3.57
C SER A 28 -7.56 -2.37 -3.88
N GLY A 29 -7.18 -2.45 -5.15
CA GLY A 29 -5.77 -2.52 -5.52
C GLY A 29 -5.03 -1.25 -5.12
N GLU A 30 -3.86 -1.41 -4.51
CA GLU A 30 -2.98 -0.32 -4.10
C GLU A 30 -1.54 -0.71 -4.40
N VAL A 31 -0.74 0.25 -4.87
CA VAL A 31 0.71 0.10 -4.95
C VAL A 31 1.33 1.11 -3.99
N ASN A 32 2.18 0.64 -3.09
CA ASN A 32 2.89 1.51 -2.15
C ASN A 32 4.41 1.35 -2.27
N LEU A 33 5.10 2.47 -2.03
CA LEU A 33 6.53 2.50 -1.77
C LEU A 33 6.75 2.56 -0.27
N VAL A 34 7.71 1.79 0.22
CA VAL A 34 8.05 1.71 1.63
C VAL A 34 9.56 1.77 1.78
N GLY A 35 10.06 2.53 2.76
CA GLY A 35 11.48 2.55 3.07
C GLY A 35 11.89 1.41 4.02
N SER A 36 13.19 1.18 4.18
CA SER A 36 13.74 0.24 5.17
C SER A 36 13.39 0.58 6.64
N ASP A 37 12.86 1.79 6.90
CA ASP A 37 12.27 2.18 8.18
C ASP A 37 10.78 1.80 8.31
N PHE A 38 10.24 1.05 7.36
CA PHE A 38 8.84 0.63 7.24
C PHE A 38 7.83 1.77 7.06
N GLY A 39 8.29 3.02 6.90
CA GLY A 39 7.43 4.16 6.60
C GLY A 39 7.07 4.22 5.13
N MET A 40 5.82 4.58 4.81
CA MET A 40 5.41 4.82 3.42
C MET A 40 6.21 5.97 2.79
N ARG A 41 6.50 5.84 1.50
CA ARG A 41 7.09 6.87 0.61
C ARG A 41 6.11 7.32 -0.47
N SER A 42 4.90 6.79 -0.44
CA SER A 42 3.78 7.17 -1.29
C SER A 42 2.50 7.33 -0.47
N ILE A 43 1.54 8.10 -0.96
CA ILE A 43 0.23 8.22 -0.31
C ILE A 43 -0.62 6.94 -0.50
N SER A 44 -1.18 6.44 0.60
CA SER A 44 -2.20 5.40 0.67
C SER A 44 -3.46 5.78 -0.12
N ARG A 45 -3.91 4.89 -1.02
CA ARG A 45 -5.18 5.00 -1.75
C ARG A 45 -6.35 5.15 -0.79
N PHE A 46 -6.34 4.36 0.29
CA PHE A 46 -7.43 4.31 1.25
C PHE A 46 -7.56 5.57 2.10
N LEU A 47 -6.46 6.31 2.28
CA LEU A 47 -6.54 7.64 2.90
C LEU A 47 -7.34 8.60 2.01
N ILE A 48 -7.19 8.49 0.69
CA ILE A 48 -7.84 9.38 -0.28
C ILE A 48 -9.30 8.95 -0.53
N GLU A 49 -9.53 7.70 -0.89
CA GLU A 49 -10.86 7.24 -1.31
C GLU A 49 -11.79 6.90 -0.12
N GLN A 50 -11.23 6.45 1.01
CA GLN A 50 -11.99 5.89 2.13
C GLN A 50 -11.46 6.36 3.51
N PRO A 51 -11.31 7.67 3.75
CA PRO A 51 -10.60 8.20 4.91
C PRO A 51 -11.15 7.72 6.27
N GLN A 52 -12.48 7.63 6.40
CA GLN A 52 -13.11 7.19 7.66
C GLN A 52 -12.73 5.75 8.02
N GLU A 53 -12.85 4.82 7.07
CA GLU A 53 -12.49 3.41 7.28
C GLU A 53 -10.99 3.25 7.44
N TYR A 54 -10.19 4.01 6.68
CA TYR A 54 -8.73 4.05 6.84
C TYR A 54 -8.32 4.42 8.28
N PHE A 55 -8.84 5.51 8.83
CA PHE A 55 -8.48 5.93 10.19
C PHE A 55 -8.95 4.96 11.26
N LYS A 56 -10.11 4.32 11.06
CA LYS A 56 -10.61 3.27 11.95
C LYS A 56 -9.71 2.04 11.90
N ALA A 57 -9.31 1.62 10.72
CA ALA A 57 -8.46 0.46 10.50
C ALA A 57 -7.08 0.63 11.15
N ILE A 58 -6.37 1.73 10.85
CA ILE A 58 -5.02 1.95 11.38
C ILE A 58 -5.01 2.16 12.90
N ALA A 59 -6.09 2.72 13.47
CA ALA A 59 -6.26 2.82 14.92
C ALA A 59 -6.46 1.43 15.55
N ALA A 60 -7.24 0.56 14.91
CA ALA A 60 -7.43 -0.81 15.36
C ALA A 60 -6.15 -1.66 15.26
N GLN A 61 -5.32 -1.37 14.25
CA GLN A 61 -4.00 -1.98 14.05
C GLN A 61 -2.90 -1.40 14.97
N GLY A 62 -3.26 -0.47 15.87
CA GLY A 62 -2.35 0.01 16.92
C GLY A 62 -1.41 1.13 16.49
N LEU A 63 -1.64 1.79 15.35
CA LEU A 63 -0.89 2.99 15.01
C LEU A 63 -1.11 4.07 16.08
N SER A 64 -0.01 4.64 16.60
CA SER A 64 -0.09 5.58 17.72
C SER A 64 -1.00 6.79 17.41
N PRO A 65 -1.75 7.32 18.40
CA PRO A 65 -2.60 8.50 18.21
C PRO A 65 -1.85 9.70 17.61
N LYS A 66 -0.59 9.91 18.02
CA LYS A 66 0.27 10.98 17.48
C LYS A 66 0.48 10.85 15.97
N LYS A 67 0.74 9.65 15.45
CA LYS A 67 0.90 9.43 14.00
C LYS A 67 -0.41 9.59 13.26
N ILE A 68 -1.51 9.09 13.83
CA ILE A 68 -2.86 9.30 13.28
C ILE A 68 -3.17 10.80 13.16
N ASP A 69 -2.86 11.59 14.18
CA ASP A 69 -3.05 13.04 14.17
C ASP A 69 -2.16 13.72 13.13
N GLN A 70 -0.91 13.29 12.97
CA GLN A 70 -0.04 13.78 11.90
C GLN A 70 -0.64 13.51 10.51
N ILE A 71 -1.13 12.28 10.26
CA ILE A 71 -1.78 11.93 8.99
C ILE A 71 -3.00 12.82 8.73
N LYS A 72 -3.81 13.10 9.76
CA LYS A 72 -4.97 14.00 9.64
C LYS A 72 -4.56 15.45 9.35
N ILE A 73 -3.56 15.96 10.06
CA ILE A 73 -3.10 17.36 9.93
C ILE A 73 -2.50 17.60 8.55
N PHE A 74 -1.65 16.69 8.08
CA PHE A 74 -0.95 16.84 6.82
C PHE A 74 -1.72 16.25 5.62
N ASN A 75 -2.81 15.53 5.88
CA ASN A 75 -3.57 14.77 4.90
C ASN A 75 -2.67 13.89 4.01
N ASN A 76 -1.67 13.26 4.62
CA ASN A 76 -0.70 12.41 3.93
C ASN A 76 -0.28 11.23 4.82
N SER A 77 0.06 10.11 4.18
CA SER A 77 0.54 8.91 4.87
C SER A 77 2.06 8.74 4.80
N ILE A 78 2.74 9.53 3.94
CA ILE A 78 4.19 9.49 3.78
C ILE A 78 4.88 9.71 5.12
N LEU A 79 5.82 8.82 5.46
CA LEU A 79 6.56 8.75 6.74
C LEU A 79 5.73 8.54 8.02
N HIS A 80 4.40 8.65 7.96
CA HIS A 80 3.52 8.55 9.12
C HIS A 80 2.77 7.22 9.20
N GLN A 81 2.43 6.63 8.06
CA GLN A 81 1.90 5.28 7.99
C GLN A 81 3.06 4.27 7.95
N GLU A 82 3.08 3.38 8.94
CA GLU A 82 4.00 2.25 8.97
C GLU A 82 3.36 1.01 8.37
N VAL A 83 4.16 0.18 7.70
CA VAL A 83 3.71 -1.04 7.03
C VAL A 83 4.60 -2.21 7.47
N HIS A 84 4.31 -2.76 8.65
CA HIS A 84 4.96 -3.96 9.17
C HIS A 84 4.17 -5.20 8.73
N THR A 85 4.45 -5.68 7.53
CA THR A 85 3.81 -6.88 6.98
C THR A 85 4.87 -7.88 6.47
N PRO A 86 4.56 -9.19 6.44
CA PRO A 86 5.51 -10.20 5.96
C PRO A 86 6.03 -9.95 4.53
N ALA A 87 5.22 -9.32 3.67
CA ALA A 87 5.60 -8.94 2.32
C ALA A 87 6.64 -7.82 2.31
N ILE A 88 6.45 -6.78 3.12
CA ILE A 88 7.40 -5.66 3.23
C ILE A 88 8.69 -6.11 3.92
N GLU A 89 8.60 -6.91 4.99
CA GLU A 89 9.76 -7.47 5.69
C GLU A 89 10.65 -8.27 4.71
N GLN A 90 10.07 -9.17 3.92
CA GLN A 90 10.83 -9.92 2.91
C GLN A 90 11.40 -9.02 1.81
N ALA A 91 10.65 -8.01 1.36
CA ALA A 91 11.15 -7.08 0.35
C ALA A 91 12.35 -6.25 0.85
N VAL A 92 12.31 -5.81 2.12
CA VAL A 92 13.40 -5.08 2.78
C VAL A 92 14.63 -5.97 2.93
N ASP A 93 14.43 -7.26 3.18
CA ASP A 93 15.48 -8.30 3.15
C ASP A 93 15.92 -8.69 1.73
N HIS A 94 15.71 -7.80 0.75
CA HIS A 94 16.07 -7.94 -0.65
C HIS A 94 15.43 -9.12 -1.40
N GLN A 95 14.29 -9.62 -0.94
CA GLN A 95 13.56 -10.70 -1.61
C GLN A 95 12.51 -10.14 -2.58
N THR A 96 12.28 -10.87 -3.66
CA THR A 96 11.20 -10.60 -4.61
C THR A 96 10.25 -11.78 -4.59
N GLY A 97 8.95 -11.51 -4.47
CA GLY A 97 8.00 -12.59 -4.34
C GLY A 97 6.55 -12.15 -4.45
N PHE A 98 5.69 -13.13 -4.19
CA PHE A 98 4.26 -12.93 -4.04
C PHE A 98 3.79 -13.72 -2.83
N MET A 99 2.81 -13.19 -2.10
CA MET A 99 2.21 -13.92 -0.98
C MET A 99 0.84 -13.37 -0.57
N GLU A 100 0.09 -14.19 0.14
CA GLU A 100 -1.07 -13.73 0.91
C GLU A 100 -0.58 -13.19 2.26
N ALA A 101 -1.02 -11.99 2.63
CA ALA A 101 -0.71 -11.40 3.91
C ALA A 101 -1.80 -10.40 4.32
N GLU A 102 -1.92 -10.18 5.63
CA GLU A 102 -2.69 -9.05 6.16
C GLU A 102 -1.92 -7.75 5.88
N ASP A 103 -2.61 -6.73 5.39
CA ASP A 103 -2.01 -5.41 5.16
C ASP A 103 -2.10 -4.49 6.40
N TYR A 104 -1.57 -3.27 6.31
CA TYR A 104 -1.59 -2.32 7.44
C TYR A 104 -3.00 -1.90 7.90
N ARG A 105 -4.07 -2.23 7.16
CA ARG A 105 -5.47 -2.00 7.55
C ARG A 105 -6.05 -3.18 8.31
N GLY A 106 -5.36 -4.29 8.36
CA GLY A 106 -5.91 -5.54 8.88
C GLY A 106 -6.68 -6.37 7.86
N VAL A 107 -6.50 -6.10 6.57
CA VAL A 107 -7.25 -6.77 5.50
C VAL A 107 -6.39 -7.82 4.82
N ALA A 108 -6.94 -9.01 4.59
CA ALA A 108 -6.26 -10.08 3.88
C ALA A 108 -6.11 -9.72 2.38
N THR A 109 -4.87 -9.69 1.90
CA THR A 109 -4.49 -9.20 0.58
C THR A 109 -3.56 -10.17 -0.15
N LEU A 110 -3.65 -10.19 -1.48
CA LEU A 110 -2.61 -10.75 -2.34
C LEU A 110 -1.57 -9.66 -2.57
N ASN A 111 -0.29 -9.97 -2.34
CA ASN A 111 0.82 -9.02 -2.43
C ASN A 111 1.84 -9.52 -3.46
N ALA A 112 2.39 -8.59 -4.23
CA ALA A 112 3.55 -8.79 -5.09
C ALA A 112 4.58 -7.69 -4.76
N TYR A 113 5.75 -8.09 -4.30
CA TYR A 113 6.73 -7.19 -3.70
C TYR A 113 8.13 -7.42 -4.23
N ARG A 114 8.94 -6.35 -4.21
CA ARG A 114 10.38 -6.41 -4.51
C ARG A 114 11.14 -5.20 -3.96
N PRO A 115 12.44 -5.32 -3.68
CA PRO A 115 13.31 -4.15 -3.55
C PRO A 115 13.41 -3.38 -4.86
N LEU A 116 13.61 -2.06 -4.77
CA LEU A 116 13.96 -1.22 -5.90
C LEU A 116 15.48 -1.10 -6.00
N ASP A 117 15.99 -1.15 -7.22
CA ASP A 117 17.41 -0.92 -7.52
C ASP A 117 17.63 0.59 -7.76
N LEU A 118 17.80 1.33 -6.66
CA LEU A 118 18.00 2.78 -6.66
C LEU A 118 19.29 3.13 -5.88
N ASP A 119 20.11 4.01 -6.46
CA ASP A 119 21.36 4.44 -5.83
C ASP A 119 21.12 5.08 -4.46
N ASN A 120 21.63 4.44 -3.41
CA ASN A 120 21.58 4.89 -2.01
C ASN A 120 20.16 5.01 -1.41
N LEU A 121 19.18 4.29 -1.95
CA LEU A 121 17.82 4.24 -1.40
C LEU A 121 17.35 2.79 -1.21
N ASP A 122 17.24 2.37 0.05
CA ASP A 122 16.70 1.06 0.42
C ASP A 122 15.17 1.11 0.45
N TRP A 123 14.57 1.25 -0.73
CA TRP A 123 13.12 1.31 -0.90
C TRP A 123 12.60 0.02 -1.52
N VAL A 124 11.39 -0.34 -1.15
CA VAL A 124 10.66 -1.48 -1.68
C VAL A 124 9.35 -1.01 -2.29
N ILE A 125 8.88 -1.76 -3.29
CA ILE A 125 7.57 -1.58 -3.89
C ILE A 125 6.71 -2.80 -3.59
N ASN A 126 5.46 -2.57 -3.20
CA ASN A 126 4.47 -3.61 -3.00
C ASN A 126 3.16 -3.24 -3.69
N ALA A 127 2.76 -4.07 -4.64
CA ALA A 127 1.43 -4.02 -5.25
C ALA A 127 0.54 -5.05 -4.55
N LYS A 128 -0.64 -4.64 -4.11
CA LYS A 128 -1.57 -5.50 -3.40
C LYS A 128 -3.01 -5.28 -3.83
N VAL A 129 -3.85 -6.27 -3.57
CA VAL A 129 -5.31 -6.21 -3.77
C VAL A 129 -6.00 -7.04 -2.69
N ASP A 130 -7.19 -6.64 -2.25
CA ASP A 130 -7.95 -7.42 -1.28
C ASP A 130 -8.30 -8.79 -1.88
N ILE A 131 -8.07 -9.87 -1.13
CA ILE A 131 -8.38 -11.24 -1.58
C ILE A 131 -9.87 -11.35 -1.94
N ALA A 132 -10.73 -10.64 -1.21
CA ALA A 132 -12.16 -10.60 -1.47
C ALA A 132 -12.48 -10.16 -2.90
N GLU A 133 -11.82 -9.12 -3.41
CA GLU A 133 -11.99 -8.63 -4.79
C GLU A 133 -11.34 -9.57 -5.80
N ALA A 134 -10.10 -10.01 -5.56
CA ALA A 134 -9.37 -10.87 -6.48
C ALA A 134 -10.11 -12.19 -6.79
N LEU A 135 -10.91 -12.67 -5.83
CA LEU A 135 -11.69 -13.90 -5.95
C LEU A 135 -13.17 -13.66 -6.38
N GLU A 136 -13.65 -12.41 -6.50
CA GLU A 136 -15.02 -12.11 -6.97
C GLU A 136 -15.35 -12.86 -8.27
N PRO A 137 -14.52 -12.82 -9.33
CA PRO A 137 -14.85 -13.46 -10.61
C PRO A 137 -14.99 -14.99 -10.52
N ILE A 138 -14.27 -15.64 -9.60
CA ILE A 138 -14.31 -17.10 -9.42
C ILE A 138 -15.64 -17.52 -8.77
N LYS A 139 -16.12 -16.73 -7.81
CA LYS A 139 -17.42 -16.96 -7.16
C LYS A 139 -18.57 -16.83 -8.16
N ASP A 140 -18.53 -15.80 -9.01
CA ASP A 140 -19.52 -15.58 -10.05
C ASP A 140 -19.55 -16.73 -11.08
N PHE A 141 -18.38 -17.25 -11.44
CA PHE A 141 -18.27 -18.40 -12.33
C PHE A 141 -18.90 -19.66 -11.70
N SER A 142 -18.57 -19.98 -10.44
CA SER A 142 -19.16 -21.16 -9.76
C SER A 142 -20.68 -21.05 -9.59
N ALA A 143 -21.21 -19.86 -9.29
CA ALA A 143 -22.64 -19.64 -9.09
C ALA A 143 -23.46 -19.72 -10.39
N LYS A 144 -22.86 -19.42 -11.54
CA LYS A 144 -23.54 -19.44 -12.85
C LYS A 144 -23.70 -20.85 -13.45
N TYR A 145 -22.93 -21.83 -12.95
CA TYR A 145 -22.90 -23.21 -13.46
C TYR A 145 -23.21 -24.27 -12.38
N SER A 146 -23.76 -23.85 -11.23
CA SER A 146 -24.36 -24.73 -10.21
C SER A 146 -25.88 -24.76 -10.39
#